data_AF-A0A943I3A0-F1
#
_entry.id   AF-A0A943I3A0-F1
#
_cell.length_a   1.000
_cell.length_b   1.000
_cell.length_c   1.000
_cell.angle_alpha   90.00
_cell.angle_beta   90.00
_cell.angle_gamma   90.00
#
_symmetry.space_group_name_H-M   'P 1'
#
loop_
_entity.id
_entity.type
_entity.pdbx_description
1 polymer ?
#
loop_
_entity_poly.entity_id
_entity_poly.type
_entity_poly.pdbx_seq_one_letter_code
_entity_poly.pdbx_strand_id
1 'polypeptide(L)'
;MIKEMILELLNNDFINSGKIYFNNNIPIQISNAIYSFGSNDISNIIVFIDSSNNLDGSIGYIFTDNKLYSHLGSFNYNQIIKLELEKHHNNPKISAYVTTKDNKYCFDNKHFNPEIFLKLFSKITALDIEVILNEHEKVAYYVSIVLNDLLNDEYEDIELTSQLKNKIHSFLHELELIEKLDDFQYNDELEELCVHALNFFDELELDSEEIDTLLELKKSFDNNKQQFNENQKYYDDLMNKYLNGDSDTINQMKNVMKNLGLDENSLKNKSPDEINQYIDNLCNSFGISRDQVDNLAKKFNFK
;
A
#
# COMPACT_ATOMS: atom_id res chain seq x y z
N MET A 1 -5.74 7.07 34.41
CA MET A 1 -6.10 7.36 33.02
C MET A 1 -5.21 6.65 32.01
N ILE A 2 -3.99 7.10 31.67
CA ILE A 2 -3.16 6.44 30.62
C ILE A 2 -2.92 4.96 30.91
N LYS A 3 -2.59 4.60 32.16
CA LYS A 3 -2.43 3.20 32.57
C LYS A 3 -3.67 2.35 32.30
N GLU A 4 -4.86 2.86 32.61
CA GLU A 4 -6.12 2.13 32.40
C GLU A 4 -6.38 1.95 30.90
N MET A 5 -6.11 2.98 30.09
CA MET A 5 -6.29 2.94 28.63
C MET A 5 -5.36 1.90 27.98
N ILE A 6 -4.09 1.84 28.43
CA ILE A 6 -3.13 0.83 28.00
C ILE A 6 -3.64 -0.57 28.36
N LEU A 7 -4.10 -0.77 29.60
CA LEU A 7 -4.59 -2.09 30.06
C LEU A 7 -5.91 -2.51 29.39
N GLU A 8 -6.78 -1.56 29.03
CA GLU A 8 -8.04 -1.81 28.34
C GLU A 8 -7.82 -2.29 26.90
N LEU A 9 -6.88 -1.67 26.18
CA LEU A 9 -6.65 -1.93 24.75
C LEU A 9 -5.62 -3.02 24.47
N LEU A 10 -4.61 -3.19 25.34
CA LEU A 10 -3.61 -4.23 25.18
C LEU A 10 -4.10 -5.53 25.81
N ASN A 11 -5.02 -6.22 25.12
CA ASN A 11 -5.51 -7.55 25.48
C ASN A 11 -4.81 -8.65 24.63
N ASN A 12 -5.28 -9.89 24.69
CA ASN A 12 -4.68 -10.98 23.90
C ASN A 12 -4.84 -10.81 22.38
N ASP A 13 -5.84 -10.04 21.91
CA ASP A 13 -6.07 -9.77 20.48
C ASP A 13 -5.12 -8.67 19.94
N PHE A 14 -4.36 -8.01 20.82
CA PHE A 14 -3.34 -7.05 20.44
C PHE A 14 -2.13 -7.71 19.77
N ILE A 15 -1.71 -8.91 20.21
CA ILE A 15 -0.50 -9.55 19.73
C ILE A 15 -0.80 -10.63 18.69
N ASN A 16 -0.07 -10.58 17.56
CA ASN A 16 -0.09 -11.64 16.54
C ASN A 16 0.96 -12.70 16.84
N SER A 17 2.09 -12.30 17.43
CA SER A 17 3.18 -13.19 17.82
C SER A 17 3.96 -12.62 19.02
N GLY A 18 4.48 -13.52 19.86
CA GLY A 18 5.19 -13.16 21.10
C GLY A 18 4.33 -13.34 22.34
N LYS A 19 4.67 -12.62 23.41
CA LYS A 19 3.97 -12.72 24.70
C LYS A 19 3.84 -11.37 25.38
N ILE A 20 2.63 -11.11 25.88
CA ILE A 20 2.30 -9.93 26.67
C ILE A 20 2.42 -10.24 28.16
N TYR A 21 3.06 -9.34 28.90
CA TYR A 21 3.23 -9.39 30.34
C TYR A 21 2.73 -8.08 30.93
N PHE A 22 1.74 -8.18 31.81
CA PHE A 22 1.24 -7.03 32.55
C PHE A 22 2.09 -6.76 33.78
N ASN A 23 2.00 -5.55 34.32
CA ASN A 23 2.75 -5.07 35.48
C ASN A 23 2.85 -6.06 36.67
N ASN A 24 1.86 -6.92 36.88
CA ASN A 24 1.83 -7.88 37.99
C ASN A 24 2.59 -9.19 37.70
N ASN A 25 3.06 -9.41 36.47
CA ASN A 25 3.69 -10.66 36.02
C ASN A 25 4.82 -10.41 35.01
N ILE A 26 5.61 -9.35 35.22
CA ILE A 26 6.77 -9.03 34.36
C ILE A 26 7.88 -10.06 34.60
N PRO A 27 8.41 -10.71 33.55
CA PRO A 27 9.41 -11.76 33.67
C PRO A 27 10.82 -11.16 33.83
N ILE A 28 11.79 -11.95 34.32
CA ILE A 28 13.17 -11.45 34.55
C ILE A 28 13.88 -10.99 33.28
N GLN A 29 13.48 -11.54 32.13
CA GLN A 29 13.94 -11.20 30.79
C GLN A 29 13.69 -9.72 30.42
N ILE A 30 12.82 -9.01 31.15
CA ILE A 30 12.70 -7.56 31.02
C ILE A 30 14.03 -6.82 31.17
N SER A 31 14.97 -7.38 31.95
CA SER A 31 16.31 -6.80 32.14
C SER A 31 17.06 -6.68 30.81
N ASN A 32 16.91 -7.66 29.92
CA ASN A 32 17.51 -7.62 28.58
C ASN A 32 16.85 -6.54 27.72
N ALA A 33 15.53 -6.39 27.80
CA ALA A 33 14.79 -5.36 27.08
C ALA A 33 15.20 -3.95 27.54
N ILE A 34 15.29 -3.74 28.86
CA ILE A 34 15.74 -2.47 29.45
C ILE A 34 17.16 -2.13 28.97
N TYR A 35 18.06 -3.10 28.98
CA TYR A 35 19.43 -2.93 28.51
C TYR A 35 19.51 -2.64 27.01
N SER A 36 18.71 -3.34 26.21
CA SER A 36 18.81 -3.29 24.74
C SER A 36 18.14 -2.07 24.13
N PHE A 37 16.97 -1.68 24.65
CA PHE A 37 16.17 -0.59 24.06
C PHE A 37 15.38 0.25 25.07
N GLY A 38 15.53 -0.02 26.36
CA GLY A 38 14.91 0.77 27.43
C GLY A 38 15.78 1.92 27.93
N SER A 39 15.62 2.25 29.21
CA SER A 39 16.48 3.18 29.95
C SER A 39 16.55 2.73 31.41
N ASN A 40 17.67 3.07 32.07
CA ASN A 40 17.83 2.86 33.51
C ASN A 40 16.82 3.69 34.35
N ASP A 41 16.18 4.70 33.73
CA ASP A 41 15.21 5.57 34.39
C ASP A 41 13.77 5.01 34.36
N ILE A 42 13.55 3.82 33.78
CA ILE A 42 12.22 3.20 33.74
C ILE A 42 11.80 2.83 35.18
N SER A 43 10.82 3.56 35.71
CA SER A 43 10.29 3.34 37.06
C SER A 43 8.98 2.56 37.08
N ASN A 44 8.11 2.76 36.08
CA ASN A 44 6.74 2.21 36.05
C ASN A 44 6.45 1.47 34.74
N ILE A 45 6.71 0.17 34.70
CA ILE A 45 6.31 -0.69 33.58
C ILE A 45 4.84 -1.07 33.73
N ILE A 46 4.04 -0.77 32.72
CA ILE A 46 2.61 -1.09 32.66
C ILE A 46 2.41 -2.40 31.91
N VAL A 47 3.01 -2.48 30.72
CA VAL A 47 2.99 -3.66 29.86
C VAL A 47 4.38 -3.85 29.26
N PHE A 48 4.85 -5.10 29.26
CA PHE A 48 5.98 -5.56 28.48
C PHE A 48 5.51 -6.56 27.45
N ILE A 49 5.92 -6.38 26.21
CA ILE A 49 5.66 -7.31 25.12
C ILE A 49 7.00 -7.83 24.64
N ASP A 50 7.18 -9.13 24.76
CA ASP A 50 8.33 -9.83 24.21
C ASP A 50 7.97 -10.42 22.86
N SER A 51 8.55 -9.88 21.81
CA SER A 51 8.36 -10.29 20.42
C SER A 51 9.55 -11.09 19.88
N SER A 52 10.52 -11.44 20.73
CA SER A 52 11.65 -12.28 20.35
C SER A 52 11.21 -13.74 20.17
N ASN A 53 11.84 -14.45 19.23
CA ASN A 53 11.52 -15.86 18.96
C ASN A 53 11.71 -16.78 20.19
N ASN A 54 12.66 -16.42 21.06
CA ASN A 54 13.02 -17.21 22.25
C ASN A 54 12.42 -16.67 23.55
N LEU A 55 11.62 -15.60 23.49
CA LEU A 55 11.13 -14.86 24.67
C LEU A 55 12.26 -14.47 25.63
N ASP A 56 13.35 -13.94 25.06
CA ASP A 56 14.56 -13.52 25.77
C ASP A 56 14.64 -12.01 26.03
N GLY A 57 13.62 -11.25 25.63
CA GLY A 57 13.52 -9.80 25.78
C GLY A 57 14.37 -8.98 24.82
N SER A 58 15.00 -9.58 23.80
CA SER A 58 15.85 -8.86 22.82
C SER A 58 15.05 -7.97 21.86
N ILE A 59 13.80 -8.32 21.57
CA ILE A 59 12.91 -7.61 20.66
C ILE A 59 11.57 -7.46 21.34
N GLY A 60 11.01 -6.26 21.34
CA GLY A 60 9.72 -6.04 21.96
C GLY A 60 9.39 -4.58 22.21
N TYR A 61 8.49 -4.39 23.17
CA TYR A 61 7.89 -3.11 23.52
C TYR A 61 7.73 -3.00 25.04
N ILE A 62 8.09 -1.85 25.61
CA ILE A 62 7.85 -1.53 27.02
C ILE A 62 6.97 -0.28 27.06
N PHE A 63 5.76 -0.45 27.59
CA PHE A 63 4.80 0.63 27.81
C PHE A 63 4.92 1.13 29.25
N THR A 64 5.07 2.43 29.38
CA THR A 64 5.08 3.15 30.67
C THR A 64 3.92 4.14 30.71
N ASP A 65 3.83 4.94 31.76
CA ASP A 65 2.78 5.94 31.93
C ASP A 65 2.90 7.13 30.95
N ASN A 66 4.07 7.37 30.38
CA ASN A 66 4.33 8.52 29.52
C ASN A 66 5.10 8.20 28.23
N LYS A 67 5.64 6.99 28.09
CA LYS A 67 6.61 6.67 27.05
C LYS A 67 6.50 5.23 26.55
N LEU A 68 6.68 5.04 25.25
CA LEU A 68 6.94 3.75 24.63
C LEU A 68 8.45 3.58 24.43
N TYR A 69 8.97 2.41 24.78
CA TYR A 69 10.30 1.96 24.38
C TYR A 69 10.16 0.73 23.49
N SER A 70 10.96 0.66 22.44
CA SER A 70 11.00 -0.47 21.52
C SER A 70 12.37 -0.59 20.89
N HIS A 71 12.64 -1.76 20.31
CA HIS A 71 13.83 -1.97 19.48
C HIS A 71 13.94 -1.02 18.27
N LEU A 72 12.83 -0.39 17.86
CA LEU A 72 12.77 0.62 16.78
C LEU A 72 13.05 2.05 17.29
N GLY A 73 13.20 2.21 18.60
CA GLY A 73 13.40 3.51 19.27
C GLY A 73 12.35 3.76 20.35
N SER A 74 12.39 4.95 20.93
CA SER A 74 11.53 5.34 22.04
C SER A 74 11.00 6.75 21.87
N PHE A 75 9.77 7.00 22.32
CA PHE A 75 9.13 8.31 22.25
C PHE A 75 8.13 8.54 23.37
N ASN A 76 8.05 9.79 23.82
CA ASN A 76 7.05 10.21 24.79
C ASN A 76 5.70 10.43 24.10
N TYR A 77 4.61 10.08 24.77
CA TYR A 77 3.26 10.22 24.22
C TYR A 77 2.90 11.69 23.92
N ASN A 78 3.41 12.63 24.72
CA ASN A 78 3.19 14.07 24.53
C ASN A 78 3.99 14.68 23.35
N GLN A 79 4.88 13.90 22.72
CA GLN A 79 5.62 14.34 21.53
C GLN A 79 4.97 13.85 20.23
N ILE A 80 3.95 12.99 20.31
CA ILE A 80 3.22 12.50 19.14
C ILE A 80 2.41 13.66 18.54
N ILE A 81 2.54 13.82 17.23
CA ILE A 81 1.85 14.88 16.47
C ILE A 81 0.99 14.33 15.33
N LYS A 82 1.22 13.09 14.90
CA LYS A 82 0.47 12.47 13.80
C LYS A 82 0.40 10.95 13.98
N LEU A 83 -0.75 10.37 13.63
CA LEU A 83 -0.99 8.94 13.60
C LEU A 83 -1.51 8.56 12.21
N GLU A 84 -0.88 7.59 11.55
CA GLU A 84 -1.28 7.18 10.20
C GLU A 84 -1.36 5.65 10.10
N LEU A 85 -2.40 5.13 9.45
CA LEU A 85 -2.58 3.72 9.16
C LEU A 85 -2.42 3.48 7.65
N GLU A 86 -1.49 2.62 7.26
CA GLU A 86 -1.32 2.16 5.89
C GLU A 86 -1.87 0.74 5.78
N LYS A 87 -2.96 0.61 5.02
CA LYS A 87 -3.65 -0.65 4.79
C LYS A 87 -4.21 -0.61 3.38
N HIS A 88 -3.63 -1.41 2.50
CA HIS A 88 -4.01 -1.43 1.10
C HIS A 88 -4.87 -2.63 0.74
N HIS A 89 -5.68 -2.47 -0.32
CA HIS A 89 -6.51 -3.56 -0.85
C HIS A 89 -5.69 -4.82 -1.15
N ASN A 90 -6.21 -5.99 -0.73
CA ASN A 90 -5.57 -7.32 -0.72
C ASN A 90 -4.11 -7.39 -0.23
N ASN A 91 -3.57 -6.34 0.38
CA ASN A 91 -2.21 -6.36 0.90
C ASN A 91 -2.23 -6.90 2.33
N PRO A 92 -1.61 -8.07 2.59
CA PRO A 92 -1.57 -8.62 3.94
C PRO A 92 -0.71 -7.79 4.90
N LYS A 93 0.16 -6.90 4.38
CA LYS A 93 0.97 -6.01 5.19
C LYS A 93 0.16 -4.79 5.59
N ILE A 94 0.08 -4.57 6.90
CA ILE A 94 -0.54 -3.38 7.50
C ILE A 94 0.54 -2.68 8.31
N SER A 95 0.68 -1.37 8.13
CA SER A 95 1.67 -0.56 8.85
C SER A 95 0.98 0.55 9.66
N ALA A 96 1.40 0.72 10.91
CA ALA A 96 1.10 1.88 11.72
C ALA A 96 2.28 2.83 11.73
N TYR A 97 2.01 4.12 11.51
CA TYR A 97 2.98 5.19 11.63
C TYR A 97 2.64 6.09 12.81
N VAL A 98 3.65 6.34 13.65
CA VAL A 98 3.57 7.31 14.73
C VAL A 98 4.62 8.38 14.45
N THR A 99 4.18 9.59 14.16
CA THR A 99 5.08 10.72 13.95
C THR A 99 5.14 11.55 15.22
N THR A 100 6.35 11.81 15.68
CA THR A 100 6.66 12.71 16.78
C THR A 100 7.30 13.99 16.24
N LYS A 101 7.53 14.96 17.12
CA LYS A 101 8.26 16.19 16.76
C LYS A 101 9.63 15.92 16.13
N ASP A 102 10.27 14.81 16.47
CA ASP A 102 11.67 14.54 16.13
C ASP A 102 11.83 13.40 15.11
N ASN A 103 10.91 12.43 15.09
CA ASN A 103 11.06 11.19 14.31
C ASN A 103 9.71 10.65 13.82
N LYS A 104 9.75 9.81 12.77
CA LYS A 104 8.62 9.00 12.31
C LYS A 104 8.96 7.52 12.53
N TYR A 105 8.10 6.82 13.26
CA TYR A 105 8.23 5.40 13.57
C TYR A 105 7.23 4.59 12.73
N CYS A 106 7.67 3.47 12.17
CA CYS A 106 6.84 2.56 11.38
C CYS A 106 6.78 1.21 12.09
N PHE A 107 5.58 0.67 12.25
CA PHE A 107 5.35 -0.62 12.88
C PHE A 107 4.46 -1.48 12.00
N ASP A 108 4.93 -2.66 11.63
CA ASP A 108 4.15 -3.61 10.83
C ASP A 108 3.27 -4.53 11.68
N ASN A 109 2.39 -5.26 11.01
CA ASN A 109 1.49 -6.24 11.63
C ASN A 109 2.15 -7.59 11.97
N LYS A 110 3.48 -7.69 11.98
CA LYS A 110 4.17 -8.97 12.25
C LYS A 110 3.96 -9.46 13.69
N HIS A 111 4.01 -8.54 14.64
CA HIS A 111 4.00 -8.87 16.07
C HIS A 111 2.72 -8.43 16.79
N PHE A 112 2.03 -7.44 16.26
CA PHE A 112 0.83 -6.90 16.88
C PHE A 112 -0.15 -6.36 15.84
N ASN A 113 -1.36 -6.04 16.29
CA ASN A 113 -2.40 -5.41 15.49
C ASN A 113 -2.16 -3.88 15.38
N PRO A 114 -1.77 -3.34 14.21
CA PRO A 114 -1.46 -1.93 14.05
C PRO A 114 -2.67 -1.01 14.29
N GLU A 115 -3.89 -1.47 14.01
CA GLU A 115 -5.10 -0.68 14.25
C GLU A 115 -5.34 -0.49 15.75
N ILE A 116 -5.20 -1.54 16.55
CA ILE A 116 -5.33 -1.44 18.02
C ILE A 116 -4.20 -0.57 18.58
N PHE A 117 -3.00 -0.69 18.03
CA PHE A 117 -1.85 0.11 18.43
C PHE A 117 -2.09 1.61 18.19
N LEU A 118 -2.59 2.00 17.02
CA LEU A 118 -2.93 3.39 16.74
C LEU A 118 -4.13 3.88 17.54
N LYS A 119 -5.16 3.04 17.75
CA LYS A 119 -6.30 3.37 18.64
C LYS A 119 -5.83 3.68 20.06
N LEU A 120 -4.81 2.99 20.56
CA LEU A 120 -4.20 3.30 21.86
C LEU A 120 -3.63 4.71 21.89
N PHE A 121 -2.80 5.08 20.90
CA PHE A 121 -2.22 6.42 20.87
C PHE A 121 -3.27 7.49 20.60
N SER A 122 -4.22 7.24 19.71
CA SER A 122 -5.35 8.14 19.44
C SER A 122 -6.12 8.44 20.72
N LYS A 123 -6.45 7.42 21.54
CA LYS A 123 -7.07 7.66 22.85
C LYS A 123 -6.16 8.48 23.78
N ILE A 124 -4.85 8.19 23.84
CA ILE A 124 -3.90 8.89 24.74
C ILE A 124 -3.70 10.36 24.35
N THR A 125 -3.65 10.65 23.05
CA THR A 125 -3.27 11.98 22.51
C THR A 125 -4.47 12.79 22.02
N ALA A 126 -5.65 12.18 21.90
CA ALA A 126 -6.82 12.73 21.24
C ALA A 126 -6.56 13.16 19.79
N LEU A 127 -5.66 12.46 19.09
CA LEU A 127 -5.40 12.66 17.66
C LEU A 127 -6.23 11.69 16.83
N ASP A 128 -6.71 12.15 15.69
CA ASP A 128 -7.33 11.28 14.68
C ASP A 128 -6.26 10.42 14.00
N ILE A 129 -6.71 9.28 13.46
CA ILE A 129 -5.87 8.35 12.70
C ILE A 129 -6.14 8.61 11.23
N GLU A 130 -5.15 9.14 10.52
CA GLU A 130 -5.24 9.32 9.07
C GLU A 130 -4.97 7.99 8.36
N VAL A 131 -5.71 7.69 7.29
CA VAL A 131 -5.45 6.51 6.47
C VAL A 131 -4.57 6.90 5.29
N ILE A 132 -3.49 6.17 5.06
CA ILE A 132 -2.63 6.35 3.89
C ILE A 132 -3.27 5.57 2.73
N LEU A 133 -3.73 6.32 1.74
CA LEU A 133 -4.43 5.80 0.56
C LEU A 133 -3.55 5.95 -0.68
N ASN A 134 -3.53 4.93 -1.53
CA ASN A 134 -2.97 5.02 -2.87
C ASN A 134 -3.91 5.80 -3.82
N GLU A 135 -3.48 6.03 -5.07
CA GLU A 135 -4.26 6.81 -6.04
C GLU A 135 -5.65 6.21 -6.33
N HIS A 136 -5.74 4.89 -6.49
CA HIS A 136 -7.01 4.20 -6.71
C HIS A 136 -7.89 4.21 -5.46
N GLU A 137 -7.33 3.91 -4.29
CA GLU A 137 -8.05 3.93 -3.00
C GLU A 137 -8.61 5.31 -2.67
N LYS A 138 -7.91 6.38 -3.06
CA LYS A 138 -8.43 7.76 -2.95
C LYS A 138 -9.71 7.93 -3.74
N VAL A 139 -9.88 7.27 -4.90
CA VAL A 139 -11.14 7.31 -5.65
C VAL A 139 -12.26 6.77 -4.79
N ALA A 140 -12.12 5.56 -4.26
CA ALA A 140 -13.15 4.94 -3.43
C ALA A 140 -13.49 5.82 -2.21
N TYR A 141 -12.48 6.40 -1.57
CA TYR A 141 -12.62 7.26 -0.41
C TYR A 141 -13.39 8.56 -0.72
N TYR A 142 -12.93 9.34 -1.70
CA TYR A 142 -13.52 10.64 -2.03
C TYR A 142 -14.89 10.52 -2.69
N VAL A 143 -15.10 9.52 -3.56
CA VAL A 143 -16.44 9.22 -4.10
C VAL A 143 -17.41 8.91 -2.96
N SER A 144 -16.99 8.10 -1.98
CA SER A 144 -17.84 7.80 -0.81
C SER A 144 -18.18 9.03 0.01
N ILE A 145 -17.25 9.96 0.20
CA ILE A 145 -17.51 11.22 0.93
C ILE A 145 -18.59 12.02 0.21
N VAL A 146 -18.39 12.35 -1.07
CA VAL A 146 -19.34 13.17 -1.84
C VAL A 146 -20.74 12.53 -1.86
N LEU A 147 -20.82 11.21 -2.02
CA LEU A 147 -22.10 10.49 -2.01
C LEU A 147 -22.79 10.52 -0.63
N ASN A 148 -22.04 10.43 0.46
CA ASN A 148 -22.60 10.51 1.80
C ASN A 148 -23.01 11.94 2.17
N ASP A 149 -22.24 12.94 1.74
CA ASP A 149 -22.57 14.35 1.94
C ASP A 149 -23.86 14.73 1.22
N LEU A 150 -24.07 14.20 0.00
CA LEU A 150 -25.38 14.24 -0.66
C LEU A 150 -26.45 13.63 0.25
N LEU A 151 -26.31 12.39 0.71
CA LEU A 151 -27.32 11.73 1.55
C LEU A 151 -27.61 12.47 2.87
N ASN A 152 -26.63 13.18 3.42
CA ASN A 152 -26.71 13.95 4.65
C ASN A 152 -27.23 15.38 4.46
N ASP A 153 -27.57 15.77 3.22
CA ASP A 153 -28.10 17.10 2.89
C ASP A 153 -27.08 18.24 3.16
N GLU A 154 -25.77 17.95 3.00
CA GLU A 154 -24.70 18.95 3.16
C GLU A 154 -24.65 19.93 1.97
N TYR A 155 -25.21 19.55 0.82
CA TYR A 155 -25.37 20.41 -0.36
C TYR A 155 -26.75 21.08 -0.34
N GLU A 156 -26.85 22.25 0.28
CA GLU A 156 -28.12 22.96 0.56
C GLU A 156 -28.99 23.24 -0.69
N ASP A 157 -28.37 23.29 -1.88
CA ASP A 157 -29.04 23.63 -3.14
C ASP A 157 -29.62 22.41 -3.90
N ILE A 158 -29.43 21.18 -3.39
CA ILE A 158 -29.84 19.95 -4.08
C ILE A 158 -31.01 19.27 -3.35
N GLU A 159 -32.19 19.24 -3.99
CA GLU A 159 -33.31 18.48 -3.47
C GLU A 159 -33.20 16.98 -3.82
N LEU A 160 -33.00 16.15 -2.79
CA LEU A 160 -32.72 14.73 -2.97
C LEU A 160 -33.97 13.89 -3.32
N THR A 161 -34.27 13.82 -4.61
CA THR A 161 -35.36 13.00 -5.14
C THR A 161 -35.12 11.49 -4.92
N SER A 162 -36.20 10.68 -4.93
CA SER A 162 -36.08 9.23 -4.82
C SER A 162 -35.24 8.59 -5.93
N GLN A 163 -35.24 9.17 -7.13
CA GLN A 163 -34.40 8.70 -8.24
C GLN A 163 -32.92 8.95 -7.95
N LEU A 164 -32.59 10.11 -7.37
CA LEU A 164 -31.23 10.47 -7.00
C LEU A 164 -30.71 9.55 -5.86
N LYS A 165 -31.54 9.28 -4.85
CA LYS A 165 -31.22 8.31 -3.78
C LYS A 165 -30.88 6.92 -4.34
N ASN A 166 -31.67 6.44 -5.30
CA ASN A 166 -31.41 5.14 -5.92
C ASN A 166 -30.10 5.12 -6.72
N LYS A 167 -29.76 6.22 -7.42
CA LYS A 167 -28.46 6.35 -8.09
C LYS A 167 -27.31 6.31 -7.09
N ILE A 168 -27.39 7.07 -6.00
CA ILE A 168 -26.36 7.10 -4.95
C ILE A 168 -26.17 5.70 -4.33
N HIS A 169 -27.26 5.00 -3.99
CA HIS A 169 -27.17 3.64 -3.49
C HIS A 169 -26.59 2.65 -4.49
N SER A 170 -26.79 2.86 -5.80
CA SER A 170 -26.15 2.05 -6.84
C SER A 170 -24.63 2.22 -6.81
N PHE A 171 -24.13 3.45 -6.70
CA PHE A 171 -22.68 3.71 -6.58
C PHE A 171 -22.10 3.11 -5.30
N LEU A 172 -22.78 3.25 -4.17
CA LEU A 172 -22.33 2.65 -2.90
C LEU A 172 -22.28 1.12 -2.99
N HIS A 173 -23.27 0.50 -3.64
CA HIS A 173 -23.26 -0.94 -3.88
C HIS A 173 -22.15 -1.37 -4.85
N GLU A 174 -21.85 -0.56 -5.88
CA GLU A 174 -20.73 -0.80 -6.80
C GLU A 174 -19.39 -0.79 -6.05
N LEU A 175 -19.16 0.20 -5.18
CA LEU A 175 -17.99 0.25 -4.29
C LEU A 175 -17.86 -1.02 -3.43
N GLU A 176 -18.94 -1.52 -2.84
CA GLU A 176 -18.95 -2.77 -2.07
C GLU A 176 -18.66 -4.03 -2.91
N LEU A 177 -18.92 -3.99 -4.21
CA LEU A 177 -18.56 -5.07 -5.12
C LEU A 177 -17.09 -4.98 -5.54
N ILE A 178 -16.62 -3.77 -5.83
CA ILE A 178 -15.23 -3.50 -6.22
C ILE A 178 -14.27 -3.95 -5.10
N GLU A 179 -14.59 -3.70 -3.83
CA GLU A 179 -13.78 -4.15 -2.67
C GLU A 179 -13.59 -5.68 -2.61
N LYS A 180 -14.37 -6.47 -3.35
CA LYS A 180 -14.26 -7.94 -3.37
C LYS A 180 -13.43 -8.48 -4.54
N LEU A 181 -12.95 -7.60 -5.43
CA LEU A 181 -12.21 -7.97 -6.63
C LEU A 181 -10.73 -8.24 -6.35
N ASP A 182 -10.07 -8.92 -7.28
CA ASP A 182 -8.61 -9.01 -7.29
C ASP A 182 -7.96 -7.67 -7.65
N ASP A 183 -6.67 -7.50 -7.37
CA ASP A 183 -5.98 -6.20 -7.51
C ASP A 183 -6.02 -5.62 -8.92
N PHE A 184 -6.01 -6.47 -9.94
CA PHE A 184 -6.04 -6.01 -11.32
C PHE A 184 -7.42 -5.44 -11.66
N GLN A 185 -8.47 -6.21 -11.36
CA GLN A 185 -9.85 -5.78 -11.58
C GLN A 185 -10.24 -4.61 -10.66
N TYR A 186 -9.75 -4.59 -9.43
CA TYR A 186 -10.01 -3.54 -8.45
C TYR A 186 -9.59 -2.16 -8.97
N ASN A 187 -8.35 -2.05 -9.47
CA ASN A 187 -7.84 -0.77 -9.97
C ASN A 187 -8.59 -0.31 -11.23
N ASP A 188 -8.82 -1.22 -12.18
CA ASP A 188 -9.53 -0.90 -13.42
C ASP A 188 -10.97 -0.41 -13.14
N GLU A 189 -11.70 -1.10 -12.26
CA GLU A 189 -13.07 -0.73 -11.90
C GLU A 189 -13.12 0.57 -11.10
N LEU A 190 -12.11 0.88 -10.28
CA LEU A 190 -12.02 2.19 -9.61
C LEU A 190 -11.76 3.33 -10.58
N GLU A 191 -10.97 3.12 -11.63
CA GLU A 191 -10.78 4.14 -12.67
C GLU A 191 -12.08 4.42 -13.43
N GLU A 192 -12.83 3.38 -13.80
CA GLU A 192 -14.14 3.52 -14.45
C GLU A 192 -15.17 4.18 -13.52
N LEU A 193 -15.21 3.77 -12.24
CA LEU A 193 -16.02 4.39 -11.20
C LEU A 193 -15.70 5.88 -11.08
N CYS A 194 -14.42 6.27 -11.10
CA CYS A 194 -14.00 7.66 -11.04
C CYS A 194 -14.64 8.48 -12.16
N VAL A 195 -14.63 7.97 -13.39
CA VAL A 195 -15.25 8.63 -14.55
C VAL A 195 -16.75 8.74 -14.38
N HIS A 196 -17.42 7.65 -13.98
CA HIS A 196 -18.86 7.64 -13.78
C HIS A 196 -19.31 8.57 -12.66
N ALA A 197 -18.59 8.59 -11.53
CA ALA A 197 -18.86 9.45 -10.40
C ALA A 197 -18.67 10.93 -10.77
N LEU A 198 -17.56 11.28 -11.43
CA LEU A 198 -17.30 12.66 -11.87
C LEU A 198 -18.37 13.17 -12.84
N ASN A 199 -18.82 12.35 -13.79
CA ASN A 199 -19.92 12.73 -14.69
C ASN A 199 -21.23 12.96 -13.92
N PHE A 200 -21.50 12.11 -12.92
CA PHE A 200 -22.68 12.26 -12.07
C PHE A 200 -22.61 13.52 -11.19
N PHE A 201 -21.43 13.87 -10.68
CA PHE A 201 -21.24 15.08 -9.89
C PHE A 201 -21.33 16.36 -10.75
N ASP A 202 -20.83 16.31 -11.99
CA ASP A 202 -20.96 17.40 -12.97
C ASP A 202 -22.42 17.61 -13.39
N GLU A 203 -23.20 16.53 -13.58
CA GLU A 203 -24.66 16.60 -13.83
C GLU A 203 -25.43 17.32 -12.71
N LEU A 204 -24.89 17.27 -11.49
CA LEU A 204 -25.45 17.91 -10.31
C LEU A 204 -24.84 19.29 -10.02
N GLU A 205 -23.89 19.75 -10.84
CA GLU A 205 -23.14 21.00 -10.67
C GLU A 205 -22.48 21.09 -9.28
N LEU A 206 -21.98 19.97 -8.76
CA LEU A 206 -21.29 19.90 -7.47
C LEU A 206 -19.87 20.47 -7.55
N ASP A 207 -19.49 21.19 -6.51
CA ASP A 207 -18.15 21.77 -6.36
C ASP A 207 -17.64 21.49 -4.93
N SER A 208 -16.55 20.71 -4.81
CA SER A 208 -15.94 20.33 -3.54
C SER A 208 -14.45 19.99 -3.72
N GLU A 209 -13.67 20.10 -2.64
CA GLU A 209 -12.23 19.77 -2.65
C GLU A 209 -11.98 18.28 -3.00
N GLU A 210 -12.92 17.40 -2.63
CA GLU A 210 -12.91 15.99 -2.98
C GLU A 210 -13.08 15.78 -4.49
N ILE A 211 -13.98 16.55 -5.13
CA ILE A 211 -14.20 16.49 -6.58
C ILE A 211 -12.96 16.98 -7.34
N ASP A 212 -12.33 18.07 -6.88
CA ASP A 212 -11.06 18.55 -7.43
C ASP A 212 -9.98 17.46 -7.39
N THR A 213 -9.87 16.78 -6.25
CA THR A 213 -8.91 15.67 -6.09
C THR A 213 -9.21 14.52 -7.05
N LEU A 214 -10.49 14.15 -7.23
CA LEU A 214 -10.91 13.13 -8.19
C LEU A 214 -10.58 13.53 -9.65
N LEU A 215 -10.76 14.80 -10.00
CA LEU A 215 -10.40 15.33 -11.32
C LEU A 215 -8.89 15.25 -11.58
N GLU A 216 -8.05 15.51 -10.58
CA GLU A 216 -6.60 15.34 -10.68
C GLU A 216 -6.21 13.86 -10.86
N LEU A 217 -6.83 12.96 -10.09
CA LEU A 217 -6.60 11.52 -10.22
C LEU A 217 -6.96 11.01 -11.61
N LYS A 218 -8.13 11.39 -12.13
CA LYS A 218 -8.54 11.06 -13.51
C LYS A 218 -7.51 11.51 -14.54
N LYS A 219 -7.00 12.74 -14.43
CA LYS A 219 -5.94 13.23 -15.33
C LYS A 219 -4.66 12.41 -15.22
N SER A 220 -4.28 11.97 -14.01
CA SER A 220 -3.14 11.07 -13.79
C SER A 220 -3.33 9.75 -14.54
N PHE A 221 -4.49 9.11 -14.39
CA PHE A 221 -4.82 7.84 -15.05
C PHE A 221 -4.83 7.97 -16.57
N ASP A 222 -5.43 9.03 -17.12
CA ASP A 222 -5.45 9.29 -18.57
C ASP A 222 -4.04 9.47 -19.14
N ASN A 223 -3.16 10.21 -18.45
CA ASN A 223 -1.77 10.39 -18.86
C ASN A 223 -0.98 9.07 -18.86
N ASN A 224 -1.19 8.23 -17.84
CA ASN A 224 -0.54 6.92 -17.75
C ASN A 224 -0.98 6.00 -18.90
N LYS A 225 -2.28 5.99 -19.24
CA LYS A 225 -2.80 5.25 -20.40
C LYS A 225 -2.22 5.74 -21.72
N GLN A 226 -2.07 7.06 -21.91
CA GLN A 226 -1.47 7.63 -23.12
C GLN A 226 0.01 7.25 -23.26
N GLN A 227 0.82 7.38 -22.20
CA GLN A 227 2.23 7.00 -22.23
C GLN A 227 2.42 5.51 -22.53
N PHE A 228 1.57 4.64 -21.96
CA PHE A 228 1.61 3.21 -22.25
C PHE A 228 1.33 2.93 -23.74
N ASN A 229 0.31 3.56 -24.32
CA ASN A 229 -0.05 3.39 -25.72
C ASN A 229 1.04 3.93 -26.67
N GLU A 230 1.65 5.06 -26.35
CA GLU A 230 2.75 5.64 -27.15
C GLU A 230 4.00 4.74 -27.11
N ASN A 231 4.35 4.23 -25.93
CA ASN A 231 5.47 3.29 -25.78
C ASN A 231 5.21 1.99 -26.54
N GLN A 232 4.00 1.42 -26.44
CA GLN A 232 3.65 0.21 -27.17
C GLN A 232 3.74 0.43 -28.68
N LYS A 233 3.17 1.53 -29.19
CA LYS A 233 3.25 1.88 -30.61
C LYS A 233 4.70 2.09 -31.08
N TYR A 234 5.54 2.72 -30.26
CA TYR A 234 6.96 2.90 -30.55
C TYR A 234 7.69 1.55 -30.68
N TYR A 235 7.44 0.60 -29.77
CA TYR A 235 8.01 -0.74 -29.85
C TYR A 235 7.46 -1.53 -31.04
N ASP A 236 6.16 -1.47 -31.30
CA ASP A 236 5.53 -2.12 -32.45
C ASP A 236 6.10 -1.58 -33.78
N ASP A 237 6.30 -0.26 -33.90
CA ASP A 237 6.90 0.37 -35.08
C ASP A 237 8.38 0.00 -35.26
N LEU A 238 9.15 -0.03 -34.17
CA LEU A 238 10.54 -0.52 -34.20
C LEU A 238 10.61 -1.99 -34.63
N MET A 239 9.74 -2.83 -34.08
CA MET A 239 9.68 -4.25 -34.44
C MET A 239 9.28 -4.44 -35.90
N ASN A 240 8.28 -3.69 -36.39
CA ASN A 240 7.89 -3.73 -37.79
C ASN A 240 9.03 -3.31 -38.72
N LYS A 241 9.79 -2.26 -38.39
CA LYS A 241 10.96 -1.84 -39.18
C LYS A 241 12.06 -2.90 -39.18
N TYR A 242 12.34 -3.51 -38.03
CA TYR A 242 13.29 -4.61 -37.92
C TYR A 242 12.91 -5.81 -38.79
N LEU A 243 11.65 -6.27 -38.70
CA LEU A 243 11.14 -7.40 -39.49
C LEU A 243 11.14 -7.11 -41.00
N ASN A 244 10.89 -5.85 -41.38
CA ASN A 244 10.93 -5.42 -42.77
C ASN A 244 12.35 -5.15 -43.31
N GLY A 245 13.39 -5.41 -42.51
CA GLY A 245 14.77 -5.32 -42.99
C GLY A 245 15.38 -3.92 -42.97
N ASP A 246 14.81 -2.98 -42.22
CA ASP A 246 15.34 -1.62 -42.10
C ASP A 246 16.76 -1.64 -41.49
N SER A 247 17.75 -1.19 -42.26
CA SER A 247 19.16 -1.32 -41.92
C SER A 247 19.55 -0.56 -40.65
N ASP A 248 18.94 0.60 -40.41
CA ASP A 248 19.27 1.45 -39.26
C ASP A 248 18.68 0.85 -37.98
N THR A 249 17.44 0.35 -38.06
CA THR A 249 16.76 -0.34 -36.96
C THR A 249 17.44 -1.66 -36.62
N ILE A 250 17.89 -2.43 -37.63
CA ILE A 250 18.69 -3.65 -37.43
C ILE A 250 19.99 -3.35 -36.70
N ASN A 251 20.70 -2.29 -37.08
CA ASN A 251 21.95 -1.90 -36.42
C ASN A 251 21.71 -1.42 -34.99
N GLN A 252 20.63 -0.67 -34.75
CA GLN A 252 20.21 -0.26 -33.41
C GLN A 252 19.88 -1.47 -32.52
N MET A 253 19.06 -2.40 -33.02
CA MET A 253 18.72 -3.65 -32.32
C MET A 253 19.95 -4.49 -32.04
N LYS A 254 20.88 -4.63 -33.00
CA LYS A 254 22.16 -5.33 -32.79
C LYS A 254 23.03 -4.68 -31.73
N ASN A 255 23.06 -3.36 -31.65
CA ASN A 255 23.79 -2.64 -30.61
C ASN A 255 23.13 -2.81 -29.23
N VAL A 256 21.80 -2.79 -29.16
CA VAL A 256 21.05 -3.08 -27.93
C VAL A 256 21.34 -4.52 -27.49
N MET A 257 21.16 -5.51 -28.36
CA MET A 257 21.46 -6.92 -28.08
C MET A 257 22.90 -7.11 -27.61
N LYS A 258 23.88 -6.50 -28.29
CA LYS A 258 25.29 -6.53 -27.89
C LYS A 258 25.53 -5.92 -26.51
N ASN A 259 24.88 -4.81 -26.18
CA ASN A 259 24.96 -4.18 -24.86
C ASN A 259 24.28 -5.01 -23.77
N LEU A 260 23.28 -5.80 -24.14
CA LEU A 260 22.61 -6.77 -23.26
C LEU A 260 23.33 -8.13 -23.20
N GLY A 261 24.51 -8.27 -23.83
CA GLY A 261 25.27 -9.52 -23.86
C GLY A 261 24.69 -10.61 -24.75
N LEU A 262 23.72 -10.27 -25.61
CA LEU A 262 23.08 -11.16 -26.58
C LEU A 262 23.80 -11.07 -27.93
N ASP A 263 24.60 -12.09 -28.25
CA ASP A 263 25.19 -12.26 -29.58
C ASP A 263 24.28 -13.14 -30.45
N GLU A 264 23.78 -12.60 -31.55
CA GLU A 264 22.97 -13.30 -32.55
C GLU A 264 23.68 -14.57 -33.08
N ASN A 265 25.02 -14.56 -33.12
CA ASN A 265 25.82 -15.73 -33.52
C ASN A 265 25.96 -16.77 -32.41
N SER A 266 25.80 -16.38 -31.15
CA SER A 266 25.81 -17.29 -30.01
C SER A 266 24.52 -18.12 -29.91
N LEU A 267 23.40 -17.65 -30.48
CA LEU A 267 22.12 -18.36 -30.49
C LEU A 267 22.02 -19.41 -31.62
N LYS A 268 22.86 -19.30 -32.67
CA LYS A 268 22.91 -20.28 -33.75
C LYS A 268 23.61 -21.55 -33.28
N ASN A 269 22.91 -22.69 -33.39
CA ASN A 269 23.37 -24.05 -33.02
C ASN A 269 23.38 -24.39 -31.53
N LYS A 270 22.73 -23.60 -30.66
CA LYS A 270 22.51 -23.97 -29.25
C LYS A 270 21.39 -25.00 -29.11
N SER A 271 21.51 -25.89 -28.12
CA SER A 271 20.45 -26.85 -27.80
C SER A 271 19.24 -26.14 -27.16
N PRO A 272 18.05 -26.76 -27.18
CA PRO A 272 16.87 -26.20 -26.49
C PRO A 272 17.12 -25.88 -25.00
N ASP A 273 17.92 -26.70 -24.32
CA ASP A 273 18.26 -26.50 -22.91
C ASP A 273 19.19 -25.30 -22.69
N GLU A 274 20.13 -25.07 -23.62
CA GLU A 274 21.00 -23.90 -23.57
C GLU A 274 20.21 -22.61 -23.87
N ILE A 275 19.26 -22.66 -24.79
CA ILE A 275 18.36 -21.52 -25.06
C ILE A 275 17.51 -21.20 -23.82
N ASN A 276 17.00 -22.23 -23.14
CA ASN A 276 16.23 -22.07 -21.90
C ASN A 276 17.05 -21.43 -20.77
N GLN A 277 18.31 -21.84 -20.58
CA GLN A 277 19.20 -21.19 -19.61
C GLN A 277 19.49 -19.73 -19.96
N TYR A 278 19.58 -19.39 -21.24
CA TYR A 278 19.73 -18.00 -21.67
C TYR A 278 18.47 -17.16 -21.36
N ILE A 279 17.28 -17.73 -21.57
CA ILE A 279 16.01 -17.10 -21.21
C ILE A 279 15.94 -16.88 -19.70
N ASP A 280 16.31 -17.87 -18.89
CA ASP A 280 16.33 -17.74 -17.42
C ASP A 280 17.31 -16.65 -16.94
N ASN A 281 18.48 -16.55 -17.57
CA ASN A 281 19.45 -15.51 -17.26
C ASN A 281 18.94 -14.11 -17.65
N LEU A 282 18.20 -13.98 -18.75
CA LEU A 282 17.54 -12.74 -19.14
C LEU A 282 16.43 -12.37 -18.14
N CYS A 283 15.56 -13.31 -17.80
CA CYS A 283 14.51 -13.13 -16.79
C CYS A 283 15.09 -12.60 -15.47
N ASN A 284 16.17 -13.21 -14.98
CA ASN A 284 16.86 -12.80 -13.76
C ASN A 284 17.53 -11.44 -13.86
N SER A 285 18.11 -11.10 -15.02
CA SER A 285 18.84 -9.82 -15.21
C SER A 285 17.90 -8.62 -15.34
N PHE A 286 16.70 -8.83 -15.86
CA PHE A 286 15.70 -7.76 -16.06
C PHE A 286 14.58 -7.75 -15.02
N GLY A 287 14.58 -8.69 -14.07
CA GLY A 287 13.51 -8.80 -13.07
C GLY A 287 12.13 -9.13 -13.66
N ILE A 288 12.11 -9.75 -14.84
CA ILE A 288 10.88 -10.15 -15.54
C ILE A 288 10.65 -11.65 -15.37
N SER A 289 9.39 -12.07 -15.23
CA SER A 289 9.08 -13.49 -15.04
C SER A 289 9.18 -14.27 -16.35
N ARG A 290 9.52 -15.56 -16.26
CA ARG A 290 9.57 -16.45 -17.44
C ARG A 290 8.22 -16.52 -18.15
N ASP A 291 7.13 -16.48 -17.40
CA ASP A 291 5.77 -16.45 -17.96
C ASP A 291 5.50 -15.17 -18.78
N GLN A 292 6.06 -14.02 -18.39
CA GLN A 292 5.97 -12.78 -19.18
C GLN A 292 6.72 -12.92 -20.50
N VAL A 293 7.91 -13.53 -20.47
CA VAL A 293 8.73 -13.79 -21.67
C VAL A 293 8.09 -14.83 -22.59
N ASP A 294 7.52 -15.90 -22.03
CA ASP A 294 6.83 -16.95 -22.81
C ASP A 294 5.51 -16.44 -23.41
N ASN A 295 4.79 -15.56 -22.73
CA ASN A 295 3.60 -14.91 -23.28
C ASN A 295 3.95 -13.91 -24.40
N LEU A 296 5.07 -13.19 -24.27
CA LEU A 296 5.66 -12.41 -25.37
C LEU A 296 6.02 -13.33 -26.54
N ALA A 297 6.77 -14.41 -26.31
CA ALA A 297 7.16 -15.38 -27.34
C ALA A 297 5.96 -16.00 -28.08
N LYS A 298 4.86 -16.31 -27.37
CA LYS A 298 3.61 -16.78 -27.98
C LYS A 298 2.95 -15.72 -28.87
N LYS A 299 3.04 -14.44 -28.51
CA LYS A 299 2.62 -13.33 -29.39
C LYS A 299 3.54 -13.20 -30.61
N PHE A 300 4.81 -13.61 -30.50
CA PHE A 300 5.79 -13.66 -31.58
C PHE A 300 5.75 -14.94 -32.44
N ASN A 301 4.81 -15.87 -32.24
CA ASN A 301 4.71 -17.06 -33.10
C ASN A 301 4.23 -16.68 -34.51
N PHE A 302 5.20 -16.48 -35.40
CA PHE A 302 5.06 -16.48 -36.85
C PHE A 302 4.53 -17.83 -37.34
N LYS A 303 3.63 -17.77 -38.33
CA LYS A 303 3.49 -18.86 -39.31
C LYS A 303 4.72 -18.95 -40.19
#